data_AF-A0A1V6GDS0-F1
#
_entry.id   AF-A0A1V6GDS0-F1
#
_cell.length_a   1.000
_cell.length_b   1.000
_cell.length_c   1.000
_cell.angle_alpha   90.00
_cell.angle_beta   90.00
_cell.angle_gamma   90.00
#
_symmetry.space_group_name_H-M   'P 1'
#
loop_
_entity.id
_entity.type
_entity.pdbx_description
1 polymer ?
#
loop_
_entity_poly.entity_id
_entity_poly.type
_entity_poly.pdbx_seq_one_letter_code
_entity_poly.pdbx_strand_id
1 'polypeptide(L)'
;MKFVGPERGVGLTGILGGLVSSTAATLSLSQRSRDAQDLSRAFALGIMAAWAIMYLRVMVVVAVLNLELFRIAWKALLAALVVSGLYGFYLYVRHQLRPQEGAKVFKNPFELGPAITFGLLYAVILLAAHTAQLFFGNAGVYISSVVSGLVDVDAITISVSKLSGEGSGLDLVVASRAVVFAAASNTLVKGGIVFSTASPQVRKLVFPGMVLTLVTAVATVLLI
;
A
#
# COMPACT_ATOMS: atom_id res chain seq x y z
N MET A 1 -8.49 14.66 23.70
CA MET A 1 -8.14 14.16 22.34
C MET A 1 -9.02 14.81 21.27
N LYS A 2 -8.89 16.12 21.02
CA LYS A 2 -9.83 16.93 20.20
C LYS A 2 -9.18 17.71 19.04
N PHE A 3 -7.99 17.32 18.56
CA PHE A 3 -7.18 18.18 17.69
C PHE A 3 -7.07 17.76 16.21
N VAL A 4 -7.67 16.65 15.79
CA VAL A 4 -7.54 16.17 14.40
C VAL A 4 -8.92 16.10 13.78
N GLY A 5 -9.19 17.01 12.84
CA GLY A 5 -10.45 17.05 12.12
C GLY A 5 -10.74 15.75 11.35
N PRO A 6 -12.02 15.43 11.10
CA PRO A 6 -12.52 14.30 10.32
C PRO A 6 -11.63 13.83 9.16
N GLU A 7 -11.19 14.79 8.36
CA GLU A 7 -10.49 14.59 7.09
C GLU A 7 -9.00 14.25 7.29
N ARG A 8 -8.36 14.86 8.31
CA ARG A 8 -6.98 14.54 8.69
C ARG A 8 -6.90 13.14 9.32
N GLY A 9 -7.98 12.68 9.95
CA GLY A 9 -8.08 11.34 10.54
C GLY A 9 -8.03 10.21 9.52
N VAL A 10 -8.67 10.35 8.35
CA VAL A 10 -8.66 9.31 7.31
C VAL A 10 -7.29 9.18 6.65
N GLY A 11 -6.60 10.30 6.40
CA GLY A 11 -5.22 10.29 5.92
C GLY A 11 -4.26 9.64 6.92
N LEU A 12 -4.35 10.00 8.21
CA LEU A 12 -3.57 9.37 9.28
C LEU A 12 -3.87 7.88 9.43
N THR A 13 -5.13 7.46 9.25
CA THR A 13 -5.52 6.05 9.29
C THR A 13 -4.93 5.29 8.10
N GLY A 14 -4.91 5.89 6.91
CA GLY A 14 -4.22 5.34 5.75
C GLY A 14 -2.72 5.21 5.98
N ILE A 15 -2.11 6.20 6.66
CA ILE A 15 -0.69 6.16 6.99
C ILE A 15 -0.39 5.05 8.00
N LEU A 16 -1.07 5.04 9.15
CA LEU A 16 -0.85 4.06 10.21
C LEU A 16 -1.24 2.65 9.77
N GLY A 17 -2.36 2.50 9.08
CA GLY A 17 -2.78 1.23 8.50
C GLY A 17 -1.84 0.76 7.39
N GLY A 18 -1.31 1.67 6.57
CA GLY A 18 -0.33 1.37 5.53
C GLY A 18 1.01 0.89 6.06
N LEU A 19 1.43 1.37 7.24
CA LEU A 19 2.62 0.86 7.93
C LEU A 19 2.47 -0.63 8.27
N VAL A 20 1.30 -1.04 8.76
CA VAL A 20 1.01 -2.44 9.11
C VAL A 20 0.75 -3.26 7.84
N SER A 21 -0.27 -2.88 7.05
CA SER A 21 -0.59 -3.52 5.78
C SER A 21 -1.35 -2.56 4.87
N SER A 22 -0.65 -2.11 3.83
CA SER A 22 -1.23 -1.27 2.78
C SER A 22 -2.38 -1.96 2.02
N THR A 23 -2.39 -3.29 1.92
CA THR A 23 -3.50 -4.06 1.32
C THR A 23 -4.73 -4.02 2.22
N ALA A 24 -4.54 -4.28 3.51
CA ALA A 24 -5.62 -4.27 4.51
C ALA A 24 -6.23 -2.86 4.63
N ALA A 25 -5.39 -1.82 4.68
CA ALA A 25 -5.81 -0.43 4.66
C ALA A 25 -6.61 -0.07 3.39
N THR A 26 -6.15 -0.54 2.22
CA THR A 26 -6.86 -0.33 0.94
C THR A 26 -8.26 -0.93 0.97
N LEU A 27 -8.39 -2.18 1.41
CA LEU A 27 -9.68 -2.87 1.49
C LEU A 27 -10.64 -2.17 2.46
N SER A 28 -10.16 -1.84 3.67
CA SER A 28 -10.97 -1.20 4.70
C SER A 28 -11.48 0.18 4.27
N LEU A 29 -10.59 1.03 3.74
CA LEU A 29 -10.96 2.36 3.25
C LEU A 29 -11.87 2.29 2.03
N SER A 30 -11.66 1.29 1.16
CA SER A 30 -12.54 1.06 0.01
C SER A 30 -13.95 0.66 0.45
N GLN A 31 -14.09 -0.32 1.35
CA GLN A 31 -15.40 -0.75 1.85
C GLN A 31 -16.15 0.40 2.53
N ARG A 32 -15.50 1.13 3.44
CA ARG A 32 -16.10 2.27 4.16
C ARG A 32 -16.51 3.43 3.24
N SER A 33 -15.87 3.57 2.08
CA SER A 33 -16.22 4.63 1.13
C SER A 33 -17.62 4.48 0.52
N ARG A 34 -18.22 3.29 0.58
CA ARG A 34 -19.60 3.05 0.14
C ARG A 34 -20.62 3.68 1.07
N ASP A 35 -20.36 3.62 2.37
CA ASP A 35 -21.26 4.09 3.42
C ASP A 35 -21.14 5.61 3.63
N ALA A 36 -19.99 6.20 3.30
CA ALA A 36 -19.70 7.62 3.49
C ALA A 36 -19.20 8.29 2.19
N GLN A 37 -20.07 8.36 1.17
CA GLN A 37 -19.72 8.89 -0.14
C GLN A 37 -19.25 10.36 -0.11
N ASP A 38 -19.72 11.16 0.83
CA ASP A 38 -19.32 12.56 1.02
C ASP A 38 -17.83 12.71 1.35
N LEU A 39 -17.20 11.65 1.88
CA LEU A 39 -15.78 11.61 2.25
C LEU A 39 -14.91 10.88 1.20
N SER A 40 -15.41 10.65 -0.01
CA SER A 40 -14.69 9.90 -1.06
C SER A 40 -13.25 10.39 -1.31
N ARG A 41 -13.02 11.70 -1.27
CA ARG A 41 -11.67 12.27 -1.43
C ARG A 41 -10.74 11.94 -0.26
N ALA A 42 -11.25 11.93 0.97
CA ALA A 42 -10.48 11.55 2.15
C ALA A 42 -10.10 10.06 2.10
N PHE A 43 -11.02 9.18 1.68
CA PHE A 43 -10.71 7.76 1.47
C PHE A 43 -9.68 7.54 0.37
N ALA A 44 -9.81 8.22 -0.78
CA ALA A 44 -8.83 8.15 -1.86
C ALA A 44 -7.43 8.61 -1.39
N LEU A 45 -7.37 9.70 -0.62
CA LEU A 45 -6.12 10.17 0.00
C LEU A 45 -5.51 9.12 0.93
N GLY A 46 -6.32 8.52 1.82
CA GLY A 46 -5.86 7.47 2.72
C GLY A 46 -5.31 6.25 1.99
N ILE A 47 -5.94 5.84 0.89
CA ILE A 47 -5.47 4.74 0.03
C ILE A 47 -4.13 5.10 -0.62
N MET A 48 -4.02 6.28 -1.24
CA MET A 48 -2.77 6.73 -1.86
C MET A 48 -1.62 6.85 -0.86
N ALA A 49 -1.91 7.35 0.36
CA ALA A 49 -0.94 7.41 1.44
C ALA A 49 -0.48 6.02 1.90
N ALA A 50 -1.39 5.05 2.00
CA ALA A 50 -1.05 3.67 2.33
C ALA A 50 -0.12 3.04 1.27
N TRP A 51 -0.34 3.35 -0.02
CA TRP A 51 0.52 2.87 -1.10
C TRP A 51 1.88 3.55 -1.11
N ALA A 52 1.95 4.85 -0.83
CA ALA A 52 3.21 5.56 -0.66
C ALA A 52 4.06 4.90 0.44
N ILE A 53 3.46 4.58 1.59
CA ILE A 53 4.16 3.91 2.68
C ILE A 53 4.67 2.53 2.29
N MET A 54 3.94 1.78 1.47
CA MET A 54 4.44 0.51 0.94
C MET A 54 5.77 0.70 0.20
N TYR A 55 5.86 1.67 -0.72
CA TYR A 55 7.11 1.94 -1.45
C TYR A 55 8.24 2.34 -0.50
N LEU A 56 7.94 3.14 0.53
CA LEU A 56 8.90 3.46 1.57
C LEU A 56 9.38 2.21 2.33
N ARG A 57 8.46 1.31 2.74
CA ARG A 57 8.81 0.05 3.42
C ARG A 57 9.70 -0.83 2.54
N VAL A 58 9.35 -1.00 1.26
CA VAL A 58 10.15 -1.78 0.31
C VAL A 58 11.57 -1.21 0.21
N MET A 59 11.72 0.11 0.10
CA MET A 59 13.04 0.75 0.09
C MET A 59 13.85 0.44 1.35
N VAL A 60 13.24 0.54 2.53
CA VAL A 60 13.89 0.24 3.81
C VAL A 60 14.31 -1.22 3.88
N VAL A 61 13.43 -2.16 3.49
CA VAL A 61 13.73 -3.59 3.49
C VAL A 61 14.90 -3.92 2.58
N VAL A 62 14.90 -3.40 1.34
CA VAL A 62 16.01 -3.62 0.40
C VAL A 62 17.31 -3.01 0.94
N ALA A 63 17.27 -1.78 1.47
CA ALA A 63 18.45 -1.10 2.02
C ALA A 63 19.09 -1.87 3.19
N VAL A 64 18.28 -2.46 4.07
CA VAL A 64 18.74 -3.22 5.23
C VAL A 64 19.29 -4.59 4.82
N LEU A 65 18.66 -5.26 3.84
CA LEU A 65 19.02 -6.63 3.45
C LEU A 65 20.13 -6.69 2.40
N ASN A 66 20.17 -5.75 1.46
CA ASN A 66 21.12 -5.74 0.37
C ASN A 66 21.35 -4.31 -0.15
N LEU A 67 22.41 -3.66 0.36
CA LEU A 67 22.72 -2.28 0.03
C LEU A 67 23.11 -2.09 -1.45
N GLU A 68 23.71 -3.11 -2.08
CA GLU A 68 24.06 -3.07 -3.51
C GLU A 68 22.81 -3.08 -4.38
N LEU A 69 21.86 -3.96 -4.07
CA LEU A 69 20.55 -3.99 -4.71
C LEU A 69 19.81 -2.66 -4.52
N PHE A 70 19.87 -2.09 -3.32
CA PHE A 70 19.26 -0.79 -3.04
C PHE A 70 19.81 0.32 -3.93
N ARG A 71 21.13 0.39 -4.16
CA ARG A 71 21.76 1.42 -5.02
C ARG A 71 21.28 1.39 -6.46
N ILE A 72 20.76 0.26 -6.92
CA ILE A 72 20.21 0.09 -8.26
C ILE A 72 18.71 0.40 -8.25
N ALA A 73 17.95 -0.16 -7.29
CA ALA A 73 16.49 -0.05 -7.25
C ALA A 73 15.94 1.29 -6.71
N TRP A 74 16.71 2.05 -5.92
CA TRP A 74 16.18 3.18 -5.15
C TRP A 74 15.53 4.26 -6.02
N LYS A 75 16.06 4.55 -7.22
CA LYS A 75 15.49 5.59 -8.10
C LYS A 75 14.07 5.26 -8.53
N ALA A 76 13.84 4.01 -8.93
CA ALA A 76 12.52 3.55 -9.37
C ALA A 76 11.51 3.52 -8.22
N LEU A 77 11.94 3.01 -7.06
CA LEU A 77 11.09 2.99 -5.86
C LEU A 77 10.77 4.39 -5.33
N LEU A 78 11.76 5.29 -5.33
CA LEU A 78 11.59 6.68 -4.92
C LEU A 78 10.67 7.43 -5.88
N ALA A 79 10.79 7.22 -7.18
CA ALA A 79 9.91 7.86 -8.15
C ALA A 79 8.44 7.44 -7.94
N ALA A 80 8.19 6.16 -7.71
CA ALA A 80 6.84 5.66 -7.39
C ALA A 80 6.30 6.21 -6.06
N LEU A 81 7.15 6.28 -5.03
CA LEU A 81 6.83 6.91 -3.74
C LEU A 81 6.45 8.39 -3.91
N VAL A 82 7.26 9.16 -4.63
CA VAL A 82 7.04 10.60 -4.83
C VAL A 82 5.75 10.82 -5.63
N VAL A 83 5.53 10.07 -6.70
CA VAL A 83 4.31 10.23 -7.52
C VAL A 83 3.05 9.88 -6.74
N SER A 84 3.05 8.77 -5.99
CA SER A 84 1.90 8.40 -5.15
C SER A 84 1.66 9.44 -4.03
N GLY A 85 2.72 9.93 -3.39
CA GLY A 85 2.65 10.98 -2.38
C GLY A 85 2.17 12.33 -2.91
N LEU A 86 2.70 12.80 -4.05
CA LEU A 86 2.30 14.05 -4.70
C LEU A 86 0.84 13.99 -5.17
N TYR A 87 0.41 12.85 -5.70
CA TYR A 87 -0.99 12.68 -6.08
C TYR A 87 -1.92 12.70 -4.85
N GLY A 88 -1.52 12.03 -3.76
CA GLY A 88 -2.22 12.12 -2.47
C GLY A 88 -2.30 13.55 -1.94
N PHE A 89 -1.20 14.32 -2.05
CA PHE A 89 -1.15 15.73 -1.67
C PHE A 89 -2.03 16.61 -2.57
N TYR A 90 -2.05 16.35 -3.88
CA TYR A 90 -2.96 17.03 -4.80
C TYR A 90 -4.43 16.80 -4.40
N LEU A 91 -4.81 15.58 -4.04
CA LEU A 91 -6.16 15.27 -3.54
C LEU A 91 -6.46 16.03 -2.24
N TYR A 92 -5.48 16.17 -1.35
CA TYR A 92 -5.60 16.95 -0.12
C TYR A 92 -5.87 18.44 -0.41
N VAL A 93 -5.09 19.06 -1.28
CA VAL A 93 -5.25 20.50 -1.61
C VAL A 93 -6.58 20.75 -2.33
N ARG A 94 -6.97 19.88 -3.27
CA ARG A 94 -8.27 19.98 -3.97
C ARG A 94 -9.47 19.75 -3.05
N HIS A 95 -9.29 19.06 -1.92
CA HIS A 95 -10.31 18.92 -0.89
C HIS A 95 -10.59 20.25 -0.19
N GLN A 96 -9.53 20.92 0.27
CA GLN A 96 -9.63 22.17 1.05
C GLN A 96 -10.26 23.35 0.28
N LEU A 97 -10.24 23.31 -1.05
CA LEU A 97 -10.74 24.40 -1.92
C LEU A 97 -12.26 24.37 -2.18
N ARG A 98 -13.01 23.39 -1.65
CA ARG A 98 -14.47 23.30 -1.79
C ARG A 98 -15.12 23.34 -0.40
N PRO A 99 -15.63 24.50 0.05
CA PRO A 99 -16.47 24.55 1.24
C PRO A 99 -17.74 23.74 0.95
N GLN A 100 -17.97 22.68 1.70
CA GLN A 100 -19.28 22.02 1.71
C GLN A 100 -20.24 22.97 2.45
N GLU A 101 -21.08 23.70 1.72
CA GLU A 101 -22.23 24.39 2.29
C GLU A 101 -23.19 23.36 2.87
N GLY A 102 -23.35 23.36 4.20
CA GLY A 102 -24.27 22.47 4.90
C GLY A 102 -23.64 21.20 5.46
N ALA A 103 -22.53 21.32 6.20
CA ALA A 103 -22.08 20.23 7.07
C ALA A 103 -23.12 19.99 8.18
N LYS A 104 -24.03 19.02 7.98
CA LYS A 104 -24.71 18.40 9.13
C LYS A 104 -23.61 17.86 10.04
N VAL A 105 -23.59 18.30 11.29
CA VAL A 105 -22.72 17.80 12.34
C VAL A 105 -23.03 16.31 12.54
N PHE A 106 -22.31 15.44 11.83
CA PHE A 106 -22.42 13.99 11.98
C PHE A 106 -21.12 13.39 12.51
N LYS A 107 -21.33 12.33 13.30
CA LYS A 107 -20.38 11.69 14.21
C LYS A 107 -18.97 11.57 13.66
N ASN A 108 -18.04 12.07 14.47
CA ASN A 108 -16.61 11.79 14.50
C ASN A 108 -16.21 10.56 13.64
N PRO A 109 -15.58 10.72 12.46
CA PRO A 109 -15.14 9.60 11.62
C PRO A 109 -13.96 8.81 12.20
N PHE A 110 -13.54 9.18 13.42
CA PHE A 110 -12.72 8.44 14.35
C PHE A 110 -13.49 7.26 14.97
N GLU A 111 -14.06 6.40 14.15
CA GLU A 111 -14.36 5.06 14.66
C GLU A 111 -13.05 4.26 14.67
N LEU A 112 -12.29 4.46 15.76
CA LEU A 112 -11.17 3.59 16.15
C LEU A 112 -11.66 2.15 16.34
N GLY A 113 -12.95 1.94 16.63
CA GLY A 113 -13.59 0.63 16.71
C GLY A 113 -13.34 -0.23 15.46
N PRO A 114 -13.91 0.10 14.28
CA PRO A 114 -13.69 -0.63 13.04
C PRO A 114 -12.22 -0.76 12.63
N ALA A 115 -11.39 0.28 12.84
CA ALA A 115 -9.96 0.21 12.52
C ALA A 115 -9.19 -0.76 13.43
N ILE A 116 -9.48 -0.76 14.74
CA ILE A 116 -8.92 -1.69 15.71
C ILE A 116 -9.48 -3.10 15.47
N THR A 117 -10.79 -3.25 15.30
CA THR A 117 -11.43 -4.54 14.98
C THR A 117 -10.85 -5.16 13.73
N PHE A 118 -10.58 -4.36 12.69
CA PHE A 118 -9.95 -4.85 11.47
C PHE A 118 -8.47 -5.16 11.65
N GLY A 119 -7.72 -4.33 12.40
CA GLY A 119 -6.35 -4.64 12.79
C GLY A 119 -6.23 -5.93 13.60
N LEU A 120 -7.22 -6.19 14.45
CA LEU A 120 -7.32 -7.39 15.29
C LEU A 120 -7.69 -8.63 14.44
N LEU A 121 -8.66 -8.50 13.53
CA LEU A 121 -8.99 -9.54 12.55
C LEU A 121 -7.78 -9.88 11.66
N TYR A 122 -7.01 -8.87 11.24
CA TYR A 122 -5.81 -9.06 10.43
C TYR A 122 -4.67 -9.72 11.22
N ALA A 123 -4.47 -9.35 12.49
CA ALA A 123 -3.54 -10.03 13.38
C ALA A 123 -3.89 -11.51 13.54
N VAL A 124 -5.18 -11.85 13.62
CA VAL A 124 -5.66 -13.25 13.65
C VAL A 124 -5.33 -13.98 12.35
N ILE A 125 -5.51 -13.34 11.19
CA ILE A 125 -5.16 -13.94 9.89
C ILE A 125 -3.65 -14.20 9.77
N LEU A 126 -2.82 -13.24 10.19
CA LEU A 126 -1.36 -13.40 10.20
C LEU A 126 -0.92 -14.51 11.14
N LEU A 127 -1.50 -14.58 12.34
CA LEU A 127 -1.23 -15.64 13.30
C LEU A 127 -1.62 -17.00 12.72
N ALA A 128 -2.77 -17.11 12.06
CA ALA A 128 -3.22 -18.35 11.42
C ALA A 128 -2.28 -18.76 10.27
N ALA A 129 -1.83 -17.82 9.44
CA ALA A 129 -0.89 -18.09 8.35
C ALA A 129 0.48 -18.55 8.86
N HIS A 130 1.01 -17.89 9.90
CA HIS A 130 2.29 -18.28 10.52
C HIS A 130 2.18 -19.63 11.23
N THR A 131 1.04 -19.90 11.88
CA THR A 131 0.76 -21.19 12.52
C THR A 131 0.67 -22.29 11.46
N ALA A 132 0.00 -22.06 10.33
CA ALA A 132 -0.02 -22.99 9.22
C ALA A 132 1.40 -23.25 8.67
N GLN A 133 2.27 -22.23 8.61
CA GLN A 133 3.67 -22.40 8.22
C GLN A 133 4.44 -23.32 9.18
N LEU A 134 4.19 -23.21 10.49
CA LEU A 134 4.80 -24.08 11.51
C LEU A 134 4.33 -25.54 11.40
N PHE A 135 3.05 -25.79 11.08
CA PHE A 135 2.49 -27.14 11.02
C PHE A 135 2.65 -27.85 9.67
N PHE A 136 2.70 -27.11 8.54
CA PHE A 136 2.73 -27.70 7.19
C PHE A 136 4.12 -27.67 6.51
N GLY A 137 5.16 -27.18 7.20
CA GLY A 137 6.55 -27.21 6.72
C GLY A 137 6.74 -26.60 5.32
N ASN A 138 7.65 -27.17 4.52
CA ASN A 138 8.01 -26.62 3.19
C ASN A 138 6.83 -26.54 2.20
N ALA A 139 5.82 -27.41 2.29
CA ALA A 139 4.61 -27.32 1.46
C ALA A 139 3.73 -26.11 1.84
N GLY A 140 3.64 -25.81 3.15
CA GLY A 140 3.07 -24.56 3.66
C GLY A 140 3.84 -23.33 3.19
N VAL A 141 5.18 -23.42 3.10
CA VAL A 141 6.04 -22.35 2.56
C VAL A 141 5.75 -22.10 1.08
N TYR A 142 5.62 -23.10 0.21
CA TYR A 142 5.32 -22.87 -1.21
C TYR A 142 3.90 -22.32 -1.44
N ILE A 143 2.89 -22.86 -0.77
CA ILE A 143 1.51 -22.34 -0.85
C ILE A 143 1.44 -20.92 -0.27
N SER A 144 2.08 -20.67 0.87
CA SER A 144 2.17 -19.33 1.45
C SER A 144 3.01 -18.38 0.60
N SER A 145 4.00 -18.84 -0.16
CA SER A 145 4.82 -17.98 -1.04
C SER A 145 4.06 -17.58 -2.31
N VAL A 146 3.22 -18.47 -2.85
CA VAL A 146 2.30 -18.15 -3.95
C VAL A 146 1.18 -17.22 -3.47
N VAL A 147 0.56 -17.52 -2.32
CA VAL A 147 -0.51 -16.70 -1.74
C VAL A 147 0.02 -15.36 -1.22
N SER A 148 1.18 -15.34 -0.56
CA SER A 148 1.82 -14.13 -0.05
C SER A 148 2.48 -13.33 -1.16
N GLY A 149 2.99 -13.94 -2.23
CA GLY A 149 3.50 -13.22 -3.40
C GLY A 149 2.41 -12.47 -4.17
N LEU A 150 1.16 -12.95 -4.10
CA LEU A 150 -0.02 -12.27 -4.65
C LEU A 150 -0.59 -11.18 -3.72
N VAL A 151 -0.29 -11.24 -2.42
CA VAL A 151 -0.97 -10.42 -1.39
C VAL A 151 -0.03 -9.39 -0.73
N ASP A 152 1.27 -9.69 -0.64
CA ASP A 152 2.26 -8.88 0.07
C ASP A 152 3.62 -8.82 -0.67
N VAL A 153 4.00 -7.61 -1.05
CA VAL A 153 5.27 -7.31 -1.73
C VAL A 153 6.48 -7.58 -0.84
N ASP A 154 6.29 -7.56 0.49
CA ASP A 154 7.39 -7.65 1.45
C ASP A 154 8.10 -9.02 1.37
N ALA A 155 7.35 -10.11 1.18
CA ALA A 155 7.91 -11.46 1.08
C ALA A 155 8.83 -11.63 -0.15
N ILE A 156 8.39 -11.14 -1.32
CA ILE A 156 9.19 -11.17 -2.55
C ILE A 156 10.42 -10.27 -2.38
N THR A 157 10.26 -9.09 -1.80
CA THR A 157 11.35 -8.14 -1.57
C THR A 157 12.44 -8.76 -0.69
N ILE A 158 12.05 -9.43 0.41
CA ILE A 158 12.99 -10.13 1.30
C ILE A 158 13.69 -11.27 0.57
N SER A 159 12.93 -12.11 -0.15
CA SER A 159 13.47 -13.26 -0.87
C SER A 159 14.49 -12.84 -1.93
N VAL A 160 14.14 -11.87 -2.78
CA VAL A 160 15.02 -11.37 -3.83
C VAL A 160 16.26 -10.69 -3.25
N SER A 161 16.11 -9.89 -2.19
CA SER A 161 17.26 -9.21 -1.56
C SER A 161 18.28 -10.20 -0.98
N LYS A 162 17.80 -11.32 -0.41
CA LYS A 162 18.67 -12.40 0.08
C LYS A 162 19.31 -13.19 -1.06
N LEU A 163 18.53 -13.48 -2.11
CA LEU A 163 18.97 -14.24 -3.29
C LEU A 163 19.87 -13.44 -4.24
N SER A 164 20.06 -12.14 -4.02
CA SER A 164 21.02 -11.30 -4.75
C SER A 164 22.22 -10.88 -3.90
N GLY A 165 22.44 -11.53 -2.75
CA GLY A 165 23.62 -11.31 -1.89
C GLY A 165 24.90 -11.91 -2.48
N GLU A 166 26.05 -11.58 -1.92
CA GLU A 166 27.34 -12.10 -2.42
C GLU A 166 27.34 -13.64 -2.54
N GLY A 167 27.70 -14.15 -3.74
CA GLY A 167 27.82 -15.58 -4.02
C GLY A 167 26.52 -16.31 -4.43
N SER A 168 25.38 -15.62 -4.51
CA SER A 168 24.07 -16.20 -4.81
C SER A 168 23.73 -16.36 -6.31
N GLY A 169 24.54 -15.76 -7.20
CA GLY A 169 24.44 -15.93 -8.66
C GLY A 169 23.31 -15.16 -9.35
N LEU A 170 22.43 -14.48 -8.61
CA LEU A 170 21.39 -13.63 -9.19
C LEU A 170 21.96 -12.24 -9.52
N ASP A 171 21.86 -11.86 -10.79
CA ASP A 171 22.26 -10.53 -11.25
C ASP A 171 21.46 -9.42 -10.54
N LEU A 172 22.17 -8.38 -10.08
CA LEU A 172 21.58 -7.29 -9.30
C LEU A 172 20.58 -6.46 -10.11
N VAL A 173 20.75 -6.34 -11.43
CA VAL A 173 19.79 -5.64 -12.30
C VAL A 173 18.51 -6.47 -12.41
N VAL A 174 18.63 -7.79 -12.60
CA VAL A 174 17.48 -8.70 -12.59
C VAL A 174 16.73 -8.65 -11.25
N ALA A 175 17.45 -8.70 -10.13
CA ALA A 175 16.87 -8.57 -8.80
C ALA A 175 16.16 -7.23 -8.60
N SER A 176 16.74 -6.13 -9.06
CA SER A 176 16.14 -4.79 -8.94
C SER A 176 14.83 -4.69 -9.72
N ARG A 177 14.80 -5.23 -10.94
CA ARG A 177 13.61 -5.30 -11.79
C ARG A 177 12.53 -6.15 -11.14
N ALA A 178 12.90 -7.29 -10.56
CA ALA A 178 11.97 -8.17 -9.86
C ALA A 178 11.28 -7.46 -8.67
N VAL A 179 12.03 -6.71 -7.85
CA VAL A 179 11.44 -5.95 -6.73
C VAL A 179 10.45 -4.89 -7.22
N VAL A 180 10.80 -4.12 -8.25
CA VAL A 180 9.92 -3.06 -8.75
C VAL A 180 8.69 -3.64 -9.45
N PHE A 181 8.83 -4.73 -10.22
CA PHE A 181 7.68 -5.43 -10.81
C PHE A 181 6.79 -6.06 -9.74
N ALA A 182 7.36 -6.59 -8.66
CA ALA A 182 6.57 -7.08 -7.53
C ALA A 182 5.75 -5.95 -6.88
N ALA A 183 6.35 -4.78 -6.68
CA ALA A 183 5.65 -3.61 -6.16
C ALA A 183 4.56 -3.09 -7.12
N ALA A 184 4.82 -3.08 -8.44
CA ALA A 184 3.83 -2.71 -9.45
C ALA A 184 2.66 -3.70 -9.50
N SER A 185 2.94 -5.00 -9.48
CA SER A 185 1.92 -6.05 -9.43
C SER A 185 1.05 -5.92 -8.17
N ASN A 186 1.66 -5.67 -7.00
CA ASN A 186 0.94 -5.48 -5.76
C ASN A 186 0.03 -4.23 -5.79
N THR A 187 0.51 -3.13 -6.41
CA THR A 187 -0.31 -1.93 -6.66
C THR A 187 -1.47 -2.23 -7.61
N LEU A 188 -1.30 -3.07 -8.63
CA LEU A 188 -2.40 -3.52 -9.51
C LEU A 188 -3.44 -4.33 -8.75
N VAL A 189 -3.03 -5.27 -7.89
CA VAL A 189 -3.94 -6.05 -7.04
C VAL A 189 -4.76 -5.13 -6.13
N LYS A 190 -4.11 -4.15 -5.49
CA LYS A 190 -4.80 -3.13 -4.68
C LYS A 190 -5.73 -2.25 -5.50
N GLY A 191 -5.34 -1.91 -6.72
CA GLY A 191 -6.23 -1.30 -7.71
C GLY A 191 -7.49 -2.13 -7.92
N GLY A 192 -7.35 -3.43 -8.16
CA GLY A 192 -8.46 -4.38 -8.28
C GLY A 192 -9.36 -4.39 -7.03
N ILE A 193 -8.80 -4.31 -5.83
CA ILE A 193 -9.57 -4.16 -4.58
C ILE A 193 -10.39 -2.86 -4.59
N VAL A 194 -9.79 -1.74 -4.99
CA VAL A 194 -10.50 -0.45 -5.09
C VAL A 194 -11.63 -0.54 -6.12
N PHE A 195 -11.39 -1.09 -7.31
CA PHE A 195 -12.40 -1.21 -8.36
C PHE A 195 -13.55 -2.16 -8.00
N SER A 196 -13.30 -3.18 -7.20
CA SER A 196 -14.35 -4.11 -6.75
C SER A 196 -15.13 -3.57 -5.55
N THR A 197 -14.45 -3.02 -4.54
CA THR A 197 -15.05 -2.75 -3.23
C THR A 197 -15.35 -1.26 -2.96
N ALA A 198 -14.66 -0.31 -3.60
CA ALA A 198 -14.84 1.12 -3.31
C ALA A 198 -16.10 1.71 -3.96
N SER A 199 -16.52 2.90 -3.52
CA SER A 199 -17.56 3.69 -4.17
C SER A 199 -17.12 4.20 -5.56
N PRO A 200 -18.05 4.44 -6.51
CA PRO A 200 -17.70 4.92 -7.85
C PRO A 200 -16.85 6.20 -7.86
N GLN A 201 -17.08 7.09 -6.90
CA GLN A 201 -16.34 8.34 -6.74
C GLN A 201 -14.89 8.08 -6.32
N VAL A 202 -14.65 7.17 -5.36
CA VAL A 202 -13.29 6.77 -4.97
C VAL A 202 -12.56 6.10 -6.13
N ARG A 203 -13.21 5.22 -6.89
CA ARG A 203 -12.60 4.58 -8.08
C ARG A 203 -12.07 5.61 -9.07
N LYS A 204 -12.88 6.63 -9.39
CA LYS A 204 -12.50 7.72 -10.29
C LYS A 204 -11.34 8.57 -9.75
N LEU A 205 -11.24 8.72 -8.43
CA LEU A 205 -10.18 9.48 -7.78
C LEU A 205 -8.89 8.69 -7.63
N VAL A 206 -8.94 7.37 -7.43
CA VAL A 206 -7.73 6.55 -7.27
C VAL A 206 -7.14 6.15 -8.62
N PHE A 207 -7.97 5.97 -9.66
CA PHE A 207 -7.51 5.49 -10.97
C PHE A 207 -6.33 6.30 -11.56
N PRO A 208 -6.37 7.64 -11.63
CA PRO A 208 -5.27 8.40 -12.22
C PRO A 208 -3.99 8.28 -11.38
N GLY A 209 -4.12 8.28 -10.04
CA GLY A 209 -2.99 8.06 -9.14
C GLY A 209 -2.35 6.69 -9.34
N MET A 210 -3.15 5.64 -9.45
CA MET A 210 -2.69 4.28 -9.74
C MET A 210 -1.94 4.21 -11.07
N VAL A 211 -2.51 4.76 -12.14
CA VAL A 211 -1.88 4.76 -13.47
C VAL A 211 -0.56 5.52 -13.45
N LEU A 212 -0.54 6.72 -12.86
CA LEU A 212 0.68 7.51 -12.74
C LEU A 212 1.77 6.73 -11.99
N THR A 213 1.45 6.15 -10.83
CA THR A 213 2.42 5.39 -10.04
C THR A 213 2.95 4.16 -10.80
N LEU A 214 2.08 3.41 -11.48
CA LEU A 214 2.48 2.24 -12.26
C LEU A 214 3.35 2.60 -13.46
N VAL A 215 2.94 3.60 -14.24
CA VAL A 215 3.70 4.07 -15.40
C VAL A 215 5.06 4.56 -14.95
N THR A 216 5.14 5.34 -13.86
CA THR A 216 6.42 5.79 -13.33
C THR A 216 7.29 4.63 -12.86
N ALA A 217 6.75 3.66 -12.12
CA ALA A 217 7.50 2.50 -11.64
C ALA A 217 8.07 1.67 -12.81
N VAL A 218 7.25 1.37 -13.83
CA VAL A 218 7.67 0.59 -14.99
C VAL A 218 8.64 1.38 -15.87
N ALA A 219 8.37 2.66 -16.15
CA ALA A 219 9.26 3.48 -16.96
C ALA A 219 10.64 3.64 -16.33
N THR A 220 10.69 3.86 -15.01
CA THR A 220 11.97 4.01 -14.30
C THR A 220 12.74 2.70 -14.18
N VAL A 221 12.06 1.56 -14.07
CA VAL A 221 12.76 0.25 -14.03
C VAL A 221 13.37 -0.13 -15.38
N LEU A 222 12.78 0.30 -16.49
CA LEU A 222 13.31 0.07 -17.83
C LEU A 222 14.57 0.91 -18.12
N LEU A 223 14.82 1.93 -17.30
CA LEU A 223 16.02 2.78 -17.37
C LEU A 223 17.18 2.27 -16.50
N ILE A 224 16.98 1.16 -15.79
CA ILE A 224 18.00 0.42 -15.05
C ILE A 224 18.62 -0.63 -15.97
#